data_AF-A0A085FLH1-F1
#
_entry.id   AF-A0A085FLH1-F1
#
_cell.length_a   1.000
_cell.length_b   1.000
_cell.length_c   1.000
_cell.angle_alpha   90.00
_cell.angle_beta   90.00
_cell.angle_gamma   90.00
#
_symmetry.space_group_name_H-M   'P 1'
#
loop_
_entity.id
_entity.type
_entity.pdbx_description
1 polymer ?
#
loop_
_entity_poly.entity_id
_entity_poly.type
_entity_poly.pdbx_seq_one_letter_code
_entity_poly.pdbx_strand_id
1 'polypeptide(L)'
;MTLVAAIMPCLACIEFIEVRFAVVQNSSELVSVQDVEAEARRRLRYLKLDQWRTREFITGRPMPEVIQHLAQQIDLASRAISRMSPIPADFYDDVYWPRMWEVEFSPT
;
A
#
# COMPACT_ATOMS: atom_id res chain seq x y z
N MET A 1 -17.87 -14.46 48.08
CA MET A 1 -19.23 -14.39 47.48
C MET A 1 -19.79 -12.99 47.70
N THR A 2 -19.71 -12.13 46.69
CA THR A 2 -20.66 -11.02 46.48
C THR A 2 -20.58 -10.61 45.01
N LEU A 3 -21.61 -11.01 44.25
CA LEU A 3 -22.00 -10.37 42.99
C LEU A 3 -22.56 -8.97 43.31
N VAL A 4 -22.41 -8.00 42.41
CA VAL A 4 -23.46 -7.53 41.48
C VAL A 4 -22.96 -6.31 40.70
N ALA A 5 -23.06 -6.45 39.38
CA ALA A 5 -23.22 -5.51 38.27
C ALA A 5 -23.14 -3.99 38.51
N ALA A 6 -22.36 -3.33 37.64
CA ALA A 6 -22.79 -2.09 37.00
C ALA A 6 -22.68 -2.24 35.48
N ILE A 7 -23.81 -2.02 34.83
CA ILE A 7 -24.03 -1.95 33.40
C ILE A 7 -23.32 -0.70 32.85
N MET A 8 -22.70 -0.85 31.68
CA MET A 8 -22.16 0.17 30.75
C MET A 8 -22.89 1.52 30.78
N PRO A 9 -22.18 2.65 30.58
CA PRO A 9 -22.15 3.19 29.21
C PRO A 9 -20.84 3.89 28.79
N CYS A 10 -20.57 3.80 27.49
CA CYS A 10 -20.05 4.83 26.57
C CYS A 10 -18.96 5.84 27.00
N LEU A 11 -18.04 6.06 26.04
CA LEU A 11 -17.19 7.26 25.81
C LEU A 11 -15.76 7.25 26.36
N ALA A 12 -15.00 6.16 26.18
CA ALA A 12 -13.54 6.24 26.32
C ALA A 12 -12.75 5.38 25.30
N CYS A 13 -13.31 5.12 24.11
CA CYS A 13 -12.55 4.44 23.04
C CYS A 13 -11.58 5.37 22.28
N ILE A 14 -11.41 6.63 22.70
CA ILE A 14 -10.57 7.60 21.99
C ILE A 14 -9.83 8.46 23.00
N GLU A 15 -8.93 7.89 23.80
CA GLU A 15 -7.74 8.64 24.21
C GLU A 15 -6.56 7.69 24.34
N PHE A 16 -5.48 8.07 23.66
CA PHE A 16 -4.11 7.71 24.01
C PHE A 16 -3.68 6.26 23.83
N ILE A 17 -3.46 5.92 22.56
CA ILE A 17 -2.42 4.98 22.14
C ILE A 17 -1.07 5.58 22.56
N GLU A 18 -0.55 5.18 23.72
CA GLU A 18 0.83 5.51 24.10
C GLU A 18 1.78 4.47 23.52
N VAL A 19 2.47 4.92 22.49
CA VAL A 19 3.34 4.19 21.56
C VAL A 19 4.63 3.77 22.27
N ARG A 20 4.86 2.46 22.44
CA ARG A 20 6.23 1.90 22.51
C ARG A 20 6.60 1.29 21.16
N PHE A 21 6.90 2.16 20.21
CA PHE A 21 7.51 1.82 18.94
C PHE A 21 9.02 2.02 19.09
N ALA A 22 9.75 0.93 19.26
CA ALA A 22 11.20 0.91 19.23
C ALA A 22 11.66 0.02 18.08
N VAL A 23 12.78 0.43 17.44
CA VAL A 23 13.63 -0.32 16.50
C VAL A 23 13.34 -0.06 15.01
N VAL A 24 13.92 1.01 14.44
CA VAL A 24 15.17 1.06 13.64
C VAL A 24 15.26 2.47 13.04
N GLN A 25 16.33 3.20 13.35
CA GLN A 25 16.65 4.45 12.68
C GLN A 25 17.47 4.15 11.42
N ASN A 26 16.95 4.50 10.25
CA ASN A 26 17.79 4.79 9.10
C ASN A 26 17.44 6.22 8.64
N SER A 27 18.46 7.07 8.58
CA SER A 27 18.48 8.51 8.30
C SER A 27 17.13 9.17 7.98
N SER A 28 16.58 9.79 9.03
CA SER A 28 15.49 10.76 9.09
C SER A 28 15.67 11.91 8.09
N GLU A 29 15.30 11.68 6.83
CA GLU A 29 14.47 12.65 6.13
C GLU A 29 13.04 12.23 6.45
N LEU A 30 12.22 13.12 6.99
CA LEU A 30 10.84 12.81 7.33
C LEU A 30 10.13 12.36 6.05
N VAL A 31 9.96 11.04 5.87
CA VAL A 31 9.31 10.49 4.69
C VAL A 31 7.93 11.11 4.60
N SER A 32 7.72 11.84 3.52
CA SER A 32 6.48 12.53 3.26
C SER A 32 5.54 11.62 2.48
N VAL A 33 4.24 11.93 2.54
CA VAL A 33 3.24 11.26 1.70
C VAL A 33 3.58 11.39 0.22
N GLN A 34 4.19 12.52 -0.16
CA GLN A 34 4.63 12.79 -1.54
C GLN A 34 5.71 11.81 -2.01
N ASP A 35 6.59 11.35 -1.11
CA ASP A 35 7.63 10.37 -1.44
C ASP A 35 7.02 8.99 -1.73
N VAL A 36 6.04 8.58 -0.91
CA VAL A 36 5.27 7.35 -1.12
C VAL A 36 4.50 7.40 -2.45
N GLU A 37 3.85 8.53 -2.74
CA GLU A 37 3.15 8.74 -4.01
C GLU A 37 4.09 8.78 -5.21
N ALA A 38 5.29 9.35 -5.06
CA ALA A 38 6.31 9.34 -6.11
C ALA A 38 6.79 7.93 -6.42
N GLU A 39 6.96 7.10 -5.40
CA GLU A 39 7.37 5.71 -5.56
C GLU A 39 6.27 4.83 -6.15
N ALA A 40 5.00 5.05 -5.75
CA ALA A 40 3.86 4.41 -6.38
C ALA A 40 3.81 4.71 -7.89
N ARG A 41 3.97 5.99 -8.26
CA ARG A 41 4.05 6.41 -9.67
C ARG A 41 5.23 5.76 -10.40
N ARG A 42 6.38 5.59 -9.74
CA ARG A 42 7.53 4.89 -10.32
C ARG A 42 7.19 3.43 -10.63
N ARG A 43 6.58 2.70 -9.69
CA ARG A 43 6.15 1.30 -9.90
C ARG A 43 5.09 1.17 -11.00
N LEU A 44 4.11 2.07 -11.06
CA LEU A 44 3.11 2.09 -12.13
C LEU A 44 3.73 2.31 -13.52
N ARG A 45 4.79 3.13 -13.63
CA ARG A 45 5.51 3.31 -14.92
C ARG A 45 6.14 2.01 -15.41
N TYR A 46 6.60 1.13 -14.52
CA TYR A 46 7.15 -0.17 -14.90
C TYR A 46 6.08 -1.12 -15.48
N LEU A 47 4.81 -0.96 -15.11
CA LEU A 47 3.71 -1.76 -15.69
C LEU A 47 3.40 -1.39 -17.14
N LYS A 48 3.87 -0.24 -17.63
CA LYS A 48 3.66 0.22 -19.02
C LYS A 48 2.18 0.18 -19.43
N LEU A 49 1.28 0.64 -18.56
CA LEU A 49 -0.17 0.58 -18.76
C LEU A 49 -0.61 1.17 -20.11
N ASP A 50 0.05 2.23 -20.56
CA ASP A 50 -0.26 2.84 -21.86
C ASP A 50 0.07 1.90 -23.02
N GLN A 51 1.15 1.11 -22.95
CA GLN A 51 1.46 0.12 -23.98
C GLN A 51 0.41 -1.00 -24.01
N TRP A 52 -0.07 -1.42 -22.85
CA TRP A 52 -1.15 -2.40 -22.76
C TRP A 52 -2.46 -1.86 -23.33
N ARG A 53 -2.81 -0.60 -23.04
CA ARG A 53 -3.98 0.07 -23.62
C ARG A 53 -3.87 0.23 -25.13
N THR A 54 -2.69 0.60 -25.64
CA THR A 54 -2.44 0.68 -27.08
C THR A 54 -2.58 -0.70 -27.73
N ARG A 55 -2.05 -1.76 -27.11
CA ARG A 55 -2.20 -3.13 -27.61
C ARG A 55 -3.68 -3.52 -27.66
N GLU A 56 -4.43 -3.26 -26.61
CA GLU A 56 -5.88 -3.55 -26.54
C GLU A 56 -6.63 -2.80 -27.63
N PHE A 57 -6.35 -1.52 -27.83
CA PHE A 57 -6.94 -0.71 -28.89
C PHE A 57 -6.67 -1.26 -30.30
N ILE A 58 -5.43 -1.69 -30.57
CA ILE A 58 -5.02 -2.20 -31.90
C ILE A 58 -5.53 -3.62 -32.15
N THR A 59 -5.43 -4.49 -31.15
CA THR A 59 -5.66 -5.94 -31.32
C THR A 59 -7.06 -6.40 -30.89
N GLY A 60 -7.79 -5.56 -30.17
CA GLY A 60 -9.05 -5.92 -29.51
C GLY A 60 -8.90 -6.91 -28.36
N ARG A 61 -7.66 -7.37 -28.05
CA ARG A 61 -7.42 -8.28 -26.93
C ARG A 61 -7.32 -7.48 -25.63
N PRO A 62 -8.12 -7.80 -24.60
CA PRO A 62 -8.11 -7.03 -23.37
C PRO A 62 -6.74 -7.03 -22.69
N MET A 63 -6.49 -6.00 -21.89
CA MET A 63 -5.34 -5.98 -21.00
C MET A 63 -5.43 -7.16 -20.01
N PRO A 64 -4.33 -7.93 -19.78
CA PRO A 64 -4.34 -9.01 -18.81
C PRO A 64 -4.79 -8.51 -17.44
N GLU A 65 -5.71 -9.26 -16.83
CA GLU A 65 -6.31 -8.92 -15.55
C GLU A 65 -5.26 -8.76 -14.45
N VAL A 66 -4.19 -9.57 -14.48
CA VAL A 66 -3.05 -9.48 -13.56
C VAL A 66 -2.41 -8.09 -13.58
N ILE A 67 -2.27 -7.46 -14.75
CA ILE A 67 -1.70 -6.10 -14.86
C ILE A 67 -2.64 -5.06 -14.26
N GLN A 68 -3.96 -5.22 -14.49
CA GLN A 68 -4.97 -4.32 -13.92
C GLN A 68 -5.00 -4.43 -12.40
N HIS A 69 -4.99 -5.66 -11.87
CA HIS A 69 -4.95 -5.94 -10.43
C HIS A 69 -3.67 -5.42 -9.79
N LEU A 70 -2.52 -5.61 -10.43
CA LEU A 70 -1.24 -5.12 -9.90
C LEU A 70 -1.22 -3.59 -9.81
N ALA A 71 -1.76 -2.88 -10.80
CA ALA A 71 -1.91 -1.43 -10.73
C ALA A 71 -2.81 -1.00 -9.56
N GLN A 72 -3.94 -1.67 -9.37
CA GLN A 72 -4.84 -1.40 -8.24
C GLN A 72 -4.17 -1.67 -6.89
N GLN A 73 -3.40 -2.76 -6.78
CA GLN A 73 -2.67 -3.10 -5.57
C GLN A 73 -1.61 -2.05 -5.22
N ILE A 74 -0.89 -1.51 -6.22
CA ILE A 74 0.07 -0.43 -6.00
C ILE A 74 -0.63 0.83 -5.47
N ASP A 75 -1.77 1.20 -6.04
CA ASP A 75 -2.56 2.36 -5.58
C ASP A 75 -3.07 2.17 -4.15
N LEU A 76 -3.54 0.97 -3.81
CA LEU A 76 -4.01 0.64 -2.46
C LEU A 76 -2.85 0.62 -1.45
N ALA A 77 -1.71 0.04 -1.82
CA ALA A 77 -0.51 0.01 -0.98
C ALA A 77 -0.04 1.44 -0.66
N SER A 78 0.06 2.29 -1.67
CA SER A 78 0.39 3.71 -1.50
C SER A 78 -0.52 4.39 -0.48
N ARG A 79 -1.84 4.25 -0.62
CA ARG A 79 -2.81 4.83 0.31
C ARG A 79 -2.69 4.29 1.72
N ALA A 80 -2.33 3.02 1.88
CA ALA A 80 -2.15 2.40 3.19
C ALA A 80 -0.87 2.89 3.88
N ILE A 81 0.25 2.92 3.17
CA ILE A 81 1.54 3.40 3.68
C ILE A 81 1.44 4.89 4.07
N SER A 82 0.80 5.72 3.23
CA SER A 82 0.60 7.15 3.51
C SER A 82 -0.25 7.45 4.75
N ARG A 83 -0.95 6.45 5.31
CA ARG A 83 -1.74 6.58 6.56
C ARG A 83 -0.98 6.08 7.79
N MET A 84 0.22 5.52 7.63
CA MET A 84 1.05 5.09 8.76
C MET A 84 1.69 6.31 9.44
N SER A 85 1.68 6.34 10.78
CA SER A 85 2.30 7.40 11.57
C SER A 85 3.19 6.78 12.65
N PRO A 86 4.53 6.89 12.54
CA PRO A 86 5.29 7.50 11.43
C PRO A 86 5.26 6.61 10.16
N ILE A 87 5.49 7.23 8.98
CA ILE A 87 5.72 6.48 7.74
C ILE A 87 7.06 5.72 7.87
N PRO A 88 7.14 4.43 7.49
CA PRO A 88 8.38 3.67 7.54
C PRO A 88 9.48 4.30 6.67
N ALA A 89 10.72 4.34 7.17
CA ALA A 89 11.87 4.88 6.43
C ALA A 89 12.29 3.97 5.25
N ASP A 90 11.98 2.68 5.37
CA ASP A 90 12.21 1.59 4.42
C ASP A 90 10.98 1.33 3.53
N PHE A 91 10.09 2.32 3.35
CA PHE A 91 8.88 2.14 2.56
C PHE A 91 9.13 1.72 1.10
N TYR A 92 10.34 1.87 0.58
CA TYR A 92 10.72 1.42 -0.77
C TYR A 92 10.81 -0.10 -0.90
N ASP A 93 10.92 -0.83 0.21
CA ASP A 93 11.11 -2.28 0.21
C ASP A 93 9.87 -3.03 -0.26
N ASP A 94 10.08 -4.14 -0.98
CA ASP A 94 9.01 -4.97 -1.54
C ASP A 94 8.15 -5.68 -0.48
N VAL A 95 8.42 -5.48 0.81
CA VAL A 95 7.54 -5.88 1.92
C VAL A 95 6.23 -5.10 1.88
N TYR A 96 6.27 -3.82 1.46
CA TYR A 96 5.12 -2.93 1.44
C TYR A 96 4.37 -2.91 0.10
N TRP A 97 4.98 -3.43 -0.96
CA TRP A 97 4.46 -3.35 -2.33
C TRP A 97 4.13 -4.73 -2.88
N PRO A 98 3.18 -4.84 -3.82
CA PRO A 98 2.91 -6.10 -4.48
C PRO A 98 4.12 -6.57 -5.31
N ARG A 99 4.37 -7.88 -5.31
CA ARG A 99 5.52 -8.49 -5.97
C ARG A 99 5.35 -8.47 -7.50
N MET A 100 6.20 -7.70 -8.18
CA MET A 100 6.08 -7.45 -9.62
C MET A 100 6.53 -8.61 -10.53
N TRP A 101 7.31 -9.56 -9.99
CA TRP A 101 7.95 -10.67 -10.72
C TRP A 101 7.09 -11.94 -10.90
N GLU A 102 5.91 -12.02 -10.29
CA GLU A 102 5.01 -13.18 -10.40
C GLU A 102 4.11 -13.11 -11.64
N VAL A 103 4.21 -12.03 -12.42
CA VAL A 103 3.55 -11.93 -13.72
C VAL A 103 4.35 -12.77 -14.72
N GLU A 104 4.18 -14.09 -14.63
CA GLU A 104 4.70 -15.02 -15.62
C GLU A 104 3.93 -14.75 -16.93
N PHE A 105 4.58 -14.04 -17.85
CA PHE A 105 4.03 -13.71 -19.15
C PHE A 105 3.94 -14.98 -20.00
N SER A 106 2.88 -15.77 -19.81
CA SER A 106 2.57 -16.87 -20.72
C SER A 106 2.15 -16.27 -22.07
N PRO A 107 2.89 -16.57 -23.16
CA PRO A 107 2.53 -16.07 -24.48
C PRO A 107 1.34 -16.88 -24.99
N THR A 108 0.15 -16.28 -24.99
CA THR A 108 -1.02 -16.78 -25.71
C THR A 108 -1.34 -15.91 -26.93
#